data_AF-A0A952EVE6-F1
#
_entry.id   AF-A0A952EVE6-F1
#
_cell.length_a   1.000
_cell.length_b   1.000
_cell.length_c   1.000
_cell.angle_alpha   90.00
_cell.angle_beta   90.00
_cell.angle_gamma   90.00
#
_symmetry.space_group_name_H-M   'P 1'
#
loop_
_entity.id
_entity.type
_entity.pdbx_description
1 polymer ?
#
loop_
_entity_poly.entity_id
_entity_poly.type
_entity_poly.pdbx_seq_one_letter_code
_entity_poly.pdbx_strand_id
1 'polypeptide(L)'
;MRARRLGAAALAALTTASTVAACGSGGGGIVINYYTPANEMATFSAVAKRCNEELGGRFTIQQISLPKGADDQRLQLARRLTGNDKTLDVMALDVVWTAEFAEAGWALPLSDDPSGQAEADATSNTLPGPLETATWQHKLYAAPITTNTQLLWYRADLMDQPP
;
A
#
# COMPACT_ATOMS: atom_id res chain seq x y z
N MET A 1 -77.79 -24.67 -25.57
CA MET A 1 -76.66 -25.30 -26.29
C MET A 1 -75.62 -24.24 -26.64
N ARG A 2 -74.34 -24.59 -26.51
CA ARG A 2 -73.13 -23.89 -27.01
C ARG A 2 -72.78 -22.53 -26.40
N ALA A 3 -71.98 -22.57 -25.32
CA ALA A 3 -70.96 -21.57 -25.06
C ALA A 3 -69.63 -22.28 -24.78
N ARG A 4 -68.87 -22.50 -25.85
CA ARG A 4 -67.49 -22.97 -25.81
C ARG A 4 -66.81 -22.37 -27.03
N ARG A 5 -65.89 -21.43 -26.83
CA ARG A 5 -64.70 -21.16 -27.66
C ARG A 5 -64.01 -19.87 -27.18
N LEU A 6 -62.84 -20.04 -26.54
CA LEU A 6 -61.52 -19.55 -27.01
C LEU A 6 -61.28 -18.09 -26.55
N GLY A 7 -60.45 -17.78 -25.55
CA GLY A 7 -59.36 -18.56 -24.95
C GLY A 7 -58.08 -18.49 -25.78
N ALA A 8 -57.57 -17.29 -26.08
CA ALA A 8 -56.20 -17.01 -26.53
C ALA A 8 -56.01 -15.50 -26.76
N ALA A 9 -55.39 -14.75 -25.83
CA ALA A 9 -54.67 -13.48 -26.11
C ALA A 9 -54.13 -12.76 -24.85
N ALA A 10 -53.61 -13.46 -23.83
CA ALA A 10 -53.03 -12.77 -22.66
C ALA A 10 -51.82 -13.47 -22.03
N LEU A 11 -50.95 -14.07 -22.85
CA LEU A 11 -49.67 -14.64 -22.42
C LEU A 11 -48.59 -14.23 -23.43
N ALA A 12 -48.33 -12.93 -23.51
CA ALA A 12 -47.21 -12.37 -24.28
C ALA A 12 -46.59 -11.18 -23.52
N ALA A 13 -46.53 -11.28 -22.20
CA ALA A 13 -45.76 -10.39 -21.34
C ALA A 13 -45.04 -11.28 -20.32
N LEU A 14 -43.77 -10.99 -20.06
CA LEU A 14 -42.89 -11.63 -19.06
C LEU A 14 -42.13 -12.90 -19.49
N THR A 15 -41.35 -12.83 -20.57
CA THR A 15 -40.17 -13.73 -20.74
C THR A 15 -38.94 -13.02 -21.35
N THR A 16 -38.76 -11.72 -21.09
CA THR A 16 -37.46 -11.04 -21.23
C THR A 16 -36.82 -10.90 -19.85
N ALA A 17 -36.61 -12.04 -19.19
CA ALA A 17 -35.83 -12.12 -17.97
C ALA A 17 -34.34 -12.05 -18.33
N SER A 18 -33.78 -10.85 -18.19
CA SER A 18 -32.58 -10.63 -17.37
C SER A 18 -31.39 -11.55 -17.61
N THR A 19 -30.74 -11.46 -18.78
CA THR A 19 -29.31 -11.74 -18.87
C THR A 19 -28.54 -10.43 -18.78
N VAL A 20 -28.67 -9.74 -17.64
CA VAL A 20 -27.59 -8.85 -17.22
C VAL A 20 -26.47 -9.80 -16.83
N ALA A 21 -25.56 -10.04 -17.77
CA ALA A 21 -24.25 -10.55 -17.42
C ALA A 21 -23.66 -9.53 -16.44
N ALA A 22 -23.86 -9.79 -15.15
CA ALA A 22 -23.05 -9.21 -14.11
C ALA A 22 -21.64 -9.74 -14.36
N CYS A 23 -20.90 -9.06 -15.22
CA CYS A 23 -19.45 -9.06 -15.17
C CYS A 23 -19.08 -8.44 -13.83
N GLY A 24 -19.23 -9.22 -12.76
CA GLY A 24 -18.57 -8.92 -11.51
C GLY A 24 -17.09 -8.88 -11.82
N SER A 25 -16.46 -7.73 -11.60
CA SER A 25 -15.03 -7.49 -11.76
C SER A 25 -14.15 -8.32 -10.80
N GLY A 26 -14.66 -9.41 -10.24
CA GLY A 26 -14.02 -10.29 -9.27
C GLY A 26 -12.96 -11.23 -9.87
N GLY A 27 -12.30 -10.81 -10.96
CA GLY A 27 -11.18 -11.53 -11.58
C GLY A 27 -9.82 -10.87 -11.37
N GLY A 28 -9.76 -9.70 -10.72
CA GLY A 28 -8.48 -9.08 -10.36
C GLY A 28 -7.90 -9.78 -9.14
N GLY A 29 -6.74 -10.42 -9.28
CA GLY A 29 -6.01 -11.03 -8.17
C GLY A 29 -5.74 -10.03 -7.04
N ILE A 30 -5.25 -10.52 -5.89
CA ILE A 30 -4.93 -9.68 -4.73
C ILE A 30 -3.91 -8.61 -5.16
N VAL A 31 -4.24 -7.34 -4.94
CA VAL A 31 -3.32 -6.21 -5.16
C VAL A 31 -2.98 -5.61 -3.80
N ILE A 32 -1.68 -5.47 -3.53
CA ILE A 32 -1.14 -4.79 -2.35
C ILE A 32 -0.67 -3.42 -2.79
N ASN A 33 -1.36 -2.37 -2.36
CA ASN A 33 -1.00 -0.99 -2.68
C ASN A 33 0.12 -0.52 -1.74
N TYR A 34 1.26 -0.18 -2.34
CA TYR A 34 2.46 0.26 -1.64
C TYR A 34 2.70 1.76 -1.87
N TYR A 35 2.40 2.58 -0.86
CA TYR A 35 2.56 4.03 -0.92
C TYR A 35 3.99 4.45 -0.62
N THR A 36 4.63 5.17 -1.54
CA THR A 36 6.02 5.64 -1.40
C THR A 36 6.19 7.10 -1.84
N PRO A 37 7.24 7.79 -1.35
CA PRO A 37 7.54 9.16 -1.75
C PRO A 37 7.81 9.30 -3.28
N ALA A 38 7.27 10.36 -3.91
CA ALA A 38 7.45 10.57 -5.35
C ALA A 38 8.91 10.83 -5.79
N ASN A 39 9.81 11.24 -4.89
CA ASN A 39 11.24 11.40 -5.16
C ASN A 39 11.94 10.06 -5.46
N GLU A 40 11.37 8.94 -5.03
CA GLU A 40 11.94 7.59 -5.20
C GLU A 40 11.04 6.68 -6.06
N MET A 41 10.05 7.27 -6.75
CA MET A 41 9.07 6.54 -7.57
C MET A 41 9.72 5.53 -8.52
N ALA A 42 10.72 5.96 -9.30
CA ALA A 42 11.37 5.08 -10.28
C ALA A 42 12.02 3.85 -9.62
N THR A 43 12.70 4.06 -8.49
CA THR A 43 13.36 2.99 -7.73
C THR A 43 12.32 2.03 -7.16
N PHE A 44 11.29 2.53 -6.46
CA PHE A 44 10.29 1.66 -5.86
C PHE A 44 9.38 0.98 -6.87
N SER A 45 9.06 1.62 -8.00
CA SER A 45 8.36 0.95 -9.11
C SER A 45 9.19 -0.21 -9.67
N ALA A 46 10.51 -0.04 -9.82
CA ALA A 46 11.40 -1.11 -10.30
C ALA A 46 11.50 -2.27 -9.28
N VAL A 47 11.59 -1.96 -7.98
CA VAL A 47 11.58 -2.97 -6.92
C VAL A 47 10.25 -3.74 -6.90
N ALA A 48 9.11 -3.04 -6.94
CA ALA A 48 7.79 -3.67 -6.98
C ALA A 48 7.65 -4.60 -8.19
N LYS A 49 8.13 -4.17 -9.37
CA LYS A 49 8.15 -5.01 -10.57
C LYS A 49 8.96 -6.29 -10.36
N ARG A 50 10.18 -6.18 -9.82
CA ARG A 50 11.04 -7.34 -9.54
C ARG A 50 10.38 -8.31 -8.55
N CYS A 51 9.81 -7.79 -7.46
CA CYS A 51 9.10 -8.61 -6.50
C CYS A 51 7.91 -9.33 -7.15
N ASN A 52 7.16 -8.66 -8.02
CA ASN A 52 6.04 -9.28 -8.74
C ASN A 52 6.48 -10.44 -9.65
N GLU A 53 7.64 -10.34 -10.29
CA GLU A 53 8.23 -11.43 -11.09
C GLU A 53 8.59 -12.63 -10.20
N GLU A 54 9.12 -12.39 -9.00
CA GLU A 54 9.49 -13.44 -8.03
C GLU A 54 8.27 -14.07 -7.32
N LEU A 55 7.20 -13.31 -7.11
CA LEU A 55 5.98 -13.77 -6.40
C LEU A 55 5.12 -14.76 -7.20
N GLY A 56 5.40 -14.92 -8.50
CA GLY A 56 4.74 -15.94 -9.33
C GLY A 56 3.22 -15.81 -9.43
N GLY A 57 2.68 -14.59 -9.29
CA GLY A 57 1.24 -14.32 -9.41
C GLY A 57 0.41 -14.60 -8.15
N ARG A 58 1.03 -14.85 -6.98
CA ARG A 58 0.31 -14.99 -5.70
C ARG A 58 -0.51 -13.74 -5.35
N PHE A 59 0.09 -12.57 -5.58
CA PHE A 59 -0.51 -11.24 -5.48
C PHE A 59 0.38 -10.26 -6.26
N THR A 60 -0.13 -9.06 -6.51
CA THR A 60 0.57 -7.99 -7.22
C THR A 60 0.82 -6.81 -6.30
N ILE A 61 2.06 -6.36 -6.20
CA ILE A 61 2.41 -5.10 -5.54
C ILE A 61 2.21 -3.95 -6.53
N GLN A 62 1.37 -2.99 -6.18
CA GLN A 62 1.15 -1.77 -6.94
C GLN A 62 1.74 -0.58 -6.18
N GLN A 63 2.83 -0.01 -6.70
CA GLN A 63 3.40 1.20 -6.11
C GLN A 63 2.53 2.42 -6.44
N ILE A 64 2.26 3.24 -5.42
CA ILE A 64 1.51 4.49 -5.53
C ILE A 64 2.36 5.62 -4.96
N SER A 65 2.52 6.70 -5.72
CA SER A 65 3.34 7.83 -5.30
C SER A 65 2.57 8.83 -4.42
N LEU A 66 3.17 9.16 -3.28
CA LEU A 66 2.77 10.29 -2.42
C LEU A 66 3.39 11.61 -2.94
N PRO A 67 2.97 12.77 -2.41
CA PRO A 67 3.64 14.05 -2.71
C PRO A 67 5.14 14.05 -2.41
N LYS A 68 5.87 15.05 -2.91
CA LYS A 68 7.33 15.16 -2.65
C LYS A 68 7.67 15.71 -1.27
N GLY A 69 6.84 16.58 -0.70
CA GLY A 69 7.08 17.18 0.62
C GLY A 69 6.76 16.18 1.74
N ALA A 70 7.62 16.09 2.75
CA ALA A 70 7.44 15.17 3.89
C ALA A 70 6.11 15.42 4.62
N ASP A 71 5.80 16.68 4.94
CA ASP A 71 4.55 17.02 5.62
C ASP A 71 3.30 16.70 4.78
N ASP A 72 3.39 16.89 3.46
CA ASP A 72 2.31 16.54 2.53
C ASP A 72 2.10 15.03 2.45
N GLN A 73 3.18 14.23 2.50
CA GLN A 73 3.10 12.77 2.55
C GLN A 73 2.40 12.32 3.84
N ARG A 74 2.85 12.82 5.00
CA ARG A 74 2.22 12.53 6.29
C ARG A 74 0.73 12.89 6.29
N LEU A 75 0.39 14.08 5.79
CA LEU A 75 -1.00 14.53 5.69
C LEU A 75 -1.86 13.60 4.83
N GLN A 76 -1.35 13.16 3.67
CA GLN A 76 -2.09 12.24 2.79
C GLN A 76 -2.30 10.88 3.45
N LEU A 77 -1.27 10.32 4.08
CA LEU A 77 -1.38 9.04 4.80
C LEU A 77 -2.38 9.14 5.95
N ALA A 78 -2.23 10.12 6.84
CA ALA A 78 -3.12 10.31 7.98
C ALA A 78 -4.59 10.51 7.56
N ARG A 79 -4.85 11.27 6.48
CA ARG A 79 -6.21 11.46 5.95
C ARG A 79 -6.84 10.16 5.44
N ARG A 80 -6.07 9.30 4.79
CA ARG A 80 -6.56 7.99 4.29
C ARG A 80 -6.86 7.05 5.45
N LEU A 81 -5.94 6.96 6.41
CA LEU A 81 -6.07 6.11 7.59
C LEU A 81 -7.26 6.53 8.45
N THR A 82 -7.40 7.81 8.77
CA THR A 82 -8.57 8.35 9.49
C THR A 82 -9.88 8.17 8.72
N GLY A 83 -9.82 8.23 7.39
CA GLY A 83 -10.94 7.97 6.50
C GLY A 83 -11.29 6.49 6.33
N ASN A 84 -10.58 5.56 6.98
CA ASN A 84 -10.72 4.12 6.80
C ASN A 84 -10.59 3.65 5.34
N ASP A 85 -9.71 4.31 4.57
CA ASP A 85 -9.41 3.94 3.20
C ASP A 85 -8.88 2.50 3.13
N LYS A 86 -9.66 1.61 2.51
CA LYS A 86 -9.33 0.17 2.39
C LYS A 86 -8.35 -0.13 1.26
N THR A 87 -7.85 0.90 0.58
CA THR A 87 -6.85 0.76 -0.49
C THR A 87 -5.43 1.03 -0.01
N LEU A 88 -5.20 1.38 1.26
CA LEU A 88 -3.87 1.55 1.82
C LEU A 88 -3.46 0.27 2.57
N ASP A 89 -2.54 -0.49 1.97
CA ASP A 89 -2.06 -1.76 2.52
C ASP A 89 -0.66 -1.63 3.15
N VAL A 90 0.28 -1.03 2.42
CA VAL A 90 1.66 -0.80 2.88
C VAL A 90 2.03 0.66 2.63
N MET A 91 2.69 1.29 3.60
CA MET A 91 3.12 2.67 3.52
C MET A 91 4.60 2.80 3.90
N ALA A 92 5.37 3.49 3.06
CA ALA A 92 6.66 4.01 3.47
C ALA A 92 6.44 5.18 4.43
N LEU A 93 7.10 5.11 5.58
CA LEU A 93 6.94 6.02 6.69
C LEU A 93 8.27 6.70 6.99
N ASP A 94 8.24 8.01 7.28
CA ASP A 94 9.41 8.69 7.82
C ASP A 94 9.70 8.23 9.25
N VAL A 95 10.98 8.20 9.63
CA VAL A 95 11.46 7.75 10.95
C VAL A 95 10.85 8.53 12.10
N VAL A 96 10.46 9.79 11.90
CA VAL A 96 9.86 10.62 12.96
C VAL A 96 8.36 10.37 13.17
N TRP A 97 7.71 9.59 12.30
CA TRP A 97 6.26 9.35 12.37
C TRP A 97 5.88 8.02 13.05
N THR A 98 6.84 7.13 13.29
CA THR A 98 6.60 5.80 13.88
C THR A 98 5.77 5.87 15.15
N ALA A 99 6.17 6.72 16.11
CA ALA A 99 5.48 6.85 17.39
C ALA A 99 4.03 7.35 17.22
N GLU A 100 3.83 8.36 16.38
CA GLU A 100 2.48 8.91 16.11
C GLU A 100 1.57 7.84 15.50
N PHE A 101 2.05 7.14 14.46
CA PHE A 101 1.24 6.17 13.72
C PHE A 101 0.98 4.90 14.55
N ALA A 102 1.93 4.52 15.40
CA ALA A 102 1.76 3.44 16.37
C ALA A 102 0.72 3.79 17.45
N GLU A 103 0.83 4.98 18.08
CA GLU A 103 -0.13 5.44 19.09
C GLU A 103 -1.55 5.62 18.53
N ALA A 104 -1.66 6.11 17.30
CA ALA A 104 -2.95 6.26 16.63
C ALA A 104 -3.59 4.92 16.20
N GLY A 105 -2.87 3.80 16.34
CA GLY A 105 -3.31 2.47 15.89
C GLY A 105 -3.37 2.34 14.36
N TRP A 106 -2.65 3.19 13.63
CA TRP A 106 -2.59 3.18 12.17
C TRP A 106 -1.51 2.25 11.62
N ALA A 107 -0.43 2.05 12.36
CA ALA A 107 0.60 1.06 12.07
C ALA A 107 0.41 -0.15 13.00
N LEU A 108 0.40 -1.34 12.42
CA LEU A 108 0.41 -2.59 13.18
C LEU A 108 1.85 -2.94 13.57
N PRO A 109 2.10 -3.46 14.78
CA PRO A 109 3.42 -3.97 15.13
C PRO A 109 3.77 -5.17 14.25
N LEU A 110 5.05 -5.34 13.92
CA LEU A 110 5.52 -6.45 13.08
C LEU A 110 5.29 -7.82 13.73
N SER A 111 5.17 -7.86 15.06
CA SER A 111 4.77 -9.05 15.82
C SER A 111 3.37 -9.58 15.47
N ASP A 112 2.51 -8.75 14.86
CA ASP A 112 1.16 -9.15 14.46
C ASP A 112 1.13 -9.89 13.12
N ASP A 113 2.29 -10.07 12.46
CA ASP A 113 2.42 -10.93 11.29
C ASP A 113 1.98 -12.37 11.61
N PRO A 114 0.97 -12.92 10.93
CA PRO A 114 0.51 -14.30 11.15
C PRO A 114 1.59 -15.37 10.96
N SER A 115 2.62 -15.08 10.15
CA SER A 115 3.75 -16.00 9.94
C SER A 115 4.83 -15.88 11.01
N GLY A 116 4.83 -14.80 11.79
CA GLY A 116 5.81 -14.50 12.83
C GLY A 116 7.23 -14.24 12.30
N GLN A 117 7.37 -13.85 11.03
CA GLN A 117 8.67 -13.69 10.36
C GLN A 117 9.09 -12.24 10.22
N ALA A 118 8.14 -11.30 10.12
CA ALA A 118 8.42 -9.90 9.81
C ALA A 118 9.40 -9.23 10.79
N GLU A 119 9.26 -9.45 12.10
CA GLU A 119 10.15 -8.86 13.10
C GLU A 119 11.57 -9.45 13.05
N ALA A 120 11.68 -10.77 12.87
CA ALA A 120 12.98 -11.43 12.75
C ALA A 120 13.71 -10.99 11.47
N ASP A 121 12.98 -10.86 10.35
CA ASP A 121 13.52 -10.37 9.08
C ASP A 121 14.06 -8.94 9.24
N ALA A 122 13.23 -8.04 9.79
CA ALA A 122 13.57 -6.63 9.99
C ALA A 122 14.77 -6.41 10.94
N THR A 123 15.01 -7.31 11.89
CA THR A 123 16.10 -7.18 12.88
C THR A 123 17.39 -7.88 12.45
N SER A 124 17.34 -8.82 11.49
CA SER A 124 18.44 -9.72 11.17
C SER A 124 19.70 -9.03 10.64
N ASN A 125 19.55 -7.98 9.82
CA ASN A 125 20.66 -7.33 9.11
C ASN A 125 20.44 -5.82 8.93
N THR A 126 19.70 -5.19 9.85
CA THR A 126 19.44 -3.76 9.84
C THR A 126 20.39 -3.02 10.78
N LEU A 127 20.86 -1.84 10.36
CA LEU A 127 21.71 -1.01 11.19
C LEU A 127 20.98 -0.62 12.50
N PRO A 128 21.68 -0.58 13.65
CA PRO A 128 21.03 -0.37 14.95
C PRO A 128 20.35 0.99 15.06
N GLY A 129 20.94 2.06 14.50
CA GLY A 129 20.36 3.41 14.55
C GLY A 129 18.98 3.50 13.89
N PRO A 130 18.85 3.18 12.58
CA PRO A 130 17.55 3.14 11.92
C PRO A 130 16.55 2.17 12.58
N LEU A 131 17.01 1.01 13.06
CA LEU A 131 16.15 0.03 13.72
C LEU A 131 15.52 0.60 15.01
N GLU A 132 16.27 1.38 15.78
CA GLU A 132 15.75 2.05 16.98
C GLU A 132 14.61 3.02 16.64
N THR A 133 14.71 3.75 15.51
CA THR A 133 13.66 4.71 15.09
C THR A 133 12.35 4.05 14.68
N ALA A 134 12.36 2.75 14.37
CA ALA A 134 11.17 1.99 14.03
C ALA A 134 10.48 1.36 15.26
N THR A 135 11.07 1.54 16.46
CA THR A 135 10.56 0.98 17.71
C THR A 135 9.75 2.01 18.49
N TRP A 136 8.59 1.58 18.99
CA TRP A 136 7.76 2.38 19.89
C TRP A 136 7.23 1.50 21.03
N GLN A 137 7.31 1.97 22.28
CA GLN A 137 6.93 1.21 23.48
C GLN A 137 7.42 -0.26 23.46
N HIS A 138 8.69 -0.47 23.12
CA HIS A 138 9.34 -1.80 23.04
C HIS A 138 8.78 -2.76 21.98
N LYS A 139 8.02 -2.26 21.00
CA LYS A 139 7.57 -3.04 19.84
C LYS A 139 8.05 -2.42 18.55
N LEU A 140 8.38 -3.25 17.57
CA LEU A 140 8.79 -2.81 16.25
C LEU A 140 7.54 -2.59 15.38
N TYR A 141 7.37 -1.38 14.85
CA TYR A 141 6.18 -0.99 14.06
C TYR A 141 6.48 -0.78 12.57
N ALA A 142 7.75 -0.76 12.18
CA ALA A 142 8.18 -0.63 10.80
C ALA A 142 9.45 -1.44 10.55
N ALA A 143 9.67 -1.85 9.30
CA ALA A 143 10.93 -2.43 8.85
C ALA A 143 11.72 -1.35 8.09
N PRO A 144 12.90 -0.90 8.59
CA PRO A 144 13.69 0.10 7.89
C PRO A 144 14.22 -0.40 6.54
N ILE A 145 13.97 0.38 5.48
CA ILE A 145 14.41 0.06 4.11
C ILE A 145 15.47 1.02 3.58
N THR A 146 15.54 2.24 4.13
CA THR A 146 16.49 3.30 3.75
C THR A 146 16.96 4.03 5.01
N THR A 147 18.14 4.64 4.93
CA THR A 147 18.63 5.59 5.93
C THR A 147 19.37 6.70 5.22
N ASN A 148 19.09 7.94 5.63
CA ASN A 148 19.64 9.13 4.99
C ASN A 148 20.48 9.90 6.00
N THR A 149 21.60 10.45 5.54
CA THR A 149 22.40 11.41 6.30
C THR A 149 22.62 12.66 5.45
N GLN A 150 22.72 13.80 6.10
CA GLN A 150 23.12 15.02 5.42
C GLN A 150 24.60 14.95 5.07
N LEU A 151 24.94 15.46 3.90
CA LEU A 151 26.31 15.60 3.41
C LEU A 151 26.51 17.02 2.91
N LEU A 152 27.75 17.50 3.00
CA LEU A 152 28.15 18.76 2.40
C LEU A 152 28.60 18.50 0.95
N TRP A 153 27.90 19.12 0.00
CA TRP A 153 28.26 19.10 -1.41
C TRP A 153 28.92 20.42 -1.80
N TYR A 154 30.07 20.36 -2.44
CA TYR A 154 30.81 21.55 -2.89
C TYR A 154 31.30 21.42 -4.33
N ARG A 155 31.54 22.57 -4.98
CA ARG A 155 32.04 22.66 -6.36
C ARG A 155 33.56 22.70 -6.35
N ALA A 156 34.19 21.55 -6.65
CA ALA A 156 35.65 21.40 -6.65
C ALA A 156 36.39 22.28 -7.69
N ASP A 157 35.69 22.85 -8.67
CA ASP A 157 36.24 23.81 -9.63
C ASP A 157 36.13 25.27 -9.17
N LEU A 158 35.37 25.54 -8.11
CA LEU A 158 35.23 26.88 -7.54
C LEU A 158 36.01 27.06 -6.22
N MET A 159 36.47 25.96 -5.60
CA MET A 159 37.20 25.97 -4.34
C MET A 159 38.13 24.76 -4.20
N ASP A 160 39.36 25.03 -3.79
CA ASP A 160 40.41 24.00 -3.62
C ASP A 160 40.18 23.12 -2.39
N GLN A 161 39.51 23.63 -1.34
CA GLN A 161 39.12 22.87 -0.15
C GLN A 161 37.69 23.20 0.28
N PRO A 162 36.92 22.19 0.76
CA PRO A 162 35.59 22.42 1.32
C PRO A 162 35.66 23.27 2.61
N PRO A 163 34.59 24.01 2.94
CA PRO A 163 34.46 24.76 4.19
C PRO A 163 34.64 23.93 5.47
#